data_AF-A0A6P4JRD8-F1
#
_entry.id   AF-A0A6P4JRD8-F1
#
_cell.length_a   1.000
_cell.length_b   1.000
_cell.length_c   1.000
_cell.angle_alpha   90.00
_cell.angle_beta   90.00
_cell.angle_gamma   90.00
#
_symmetry.space_group_name_H-M   'P 1'
#
loop_
_entity.id
_entity.type
_entity.pdbx_description
1 polymer ?
#
loop_
_entity_poly.entity_id
_entity_poly.type
_entity_poly.pdbx_seq_one_letter_code
_entity_poly.pdbx_strand_id
1 'polypeptide(L)'
;MRHFYKAELPKLNFQFLRLKMPFTVEPQRVLVFSTDKVQPVNLKTSVNHPAVENGYLNGEKLTQLFIWDLNRVIDRISKITCSSGKIYKLDVDNMITPGGVLINISAKENAYEEYPSICYEFLISYIFPNQSFCYTFSSNFFQQISAAAEVDFKEIAKVVNIVKVLLHTLVNQYTKISPYGLLKVYNSMKIESEIGSQLLEAIPLCIPHLQNSGPLISAYGKLLQLKQSDSVQLTELKEIFGLK
;
A
#
# COMPACT_ATOMS: atom_id res chain seq x y z
N MET A 1 0.93 -19.98 -27.65
CA MET A 1 0.02 -19.12 -26.86
C MET A 1 0.44 -19.16 -25.40
N ARG A 2 1.11 -18.13 -24.89
CA ARG A 2 1.33 -17.99 -23.44
C ARG A 2 0.29 -17.00 -22.96
N HIS A 3 -0.69 -17.50 -22.22
CA HIS A 3 -1.58 -16.64 -21.46
C HIS A 3 -0.69 -15.80 -20.55
N PHE A 4 -0.75 -14.48 -20.72
CA PHE A 4 -0.35 -13.57 -19.67
C PHE A 4 -0.97 -14.13 -18.40
N TYR A 5 -0.18 -14.33 -17.35
CA TYR A 5 -0.77 -14.34 -16.03
C TYR A 5 -1.46 -12.97 -15.92
N LYS A 6 -2.76 -12.92 -16.21
CA LYS A 6 -3.70 -12.08 -15.49
C LYS A 6 -3.63 -12.57 -14.03
N ALA A 7 -2.49 -12.35 -13.38
CA ALA A 7 -2.57 -11.91 -12.01
C ALA A 7 -3.31 -10.59 -12.18
N GLU A 8 -4.63 -10.64 -12.06
CA GLU A 8 -5.41 -9.45 -11.78
C GLU A 8 -4.79 -8.94 -10.48
N LEU A 9 -3.80 -8.06 -10.61
CA LEU A 9 -3.20 -7.40 -9.48
C LEU A 9 -4.39 -6.84 -8.73
N PRO A 10 -4.58 -7.24 -7.46
CA PRO A 10 -5.77 -6.85 -6.75
C PRO A 10 -5.88 -5.33 -6.81
N LYS A 11 -7.10 -4.84 -7.09
CA LYS A 11 -7.37 -3.42 -7.40
C LYS A 11 -6.99 -2.44 -6.28
N LEU A 12 -6.48 -2.93 -5.14
CA LEU A 12 -6.10 -2.11 -4.01
C LEU A 12 -4.70 -2.46 -3.50
N ASN A 13 -3.79 -1.49 -3.65
CA ASN A 13 -2.43 -1.51 -3.10
C ASN A 13 -1.96 -0.12 -2.61
N PHE A 14 -2.87 0.86 -2.51
CA PHE A 14 -2.67 2.18 -1.85
C PHE A 14 -3.98 3.01 -1.81
N GLN A 15 -5.09 2.47 -1.26
CA GLN A 15 -6.28 3.31 -0.96
C GLN A 15 -6.64 3.23 0.52
N PHE A 16 -7.34 4.26 0.98
CA PHE A 16 -7.89 4.27 2.31
C PHE A 16 -9.12 3.36 2.40
N LEU A 17 -9.09 2.40 3.32
CA LEU A 17 -10.33 1.85 3.86
C LEU A 17 -10.94 2.90 4.78
N ARG A 18 -12.06 3.48 4.35
CA ARG A 18 -12.73 4.57 5.06
C ARG A 18 -13.77 4.02 6.02
N LEU A 19 -13.44 4.07 7.31
CA LEU A 19 -14.31 3.67 8.40
C LEU A 19 -15.27 4.82 8.74
N LYS A 20 -16.57 4.53 8.63
CA LYS A 20 -17.64 5.43 9.02
C LYS A 20 -17.91 5.28 10.50
N MET A 21 -17.51 6.26 11.29
CA MET A 21 -17.76 6.24 12.72
C MET A 21 -19.23 6.62 13.01
N PRO A 22 -19.92 5.90 13.90
CA PRO A 22 -21.35 6.14 14.16
C PRO A 22 -21.60 7.28 15.16
N PHE A 23 -20.59 8.08 15.48
CA PHE A 23 -20.67 9.14 16.50
C PHE A 23 -19.90 10.38 16.06
N THR A 24 -20.22 11.51 16.69
CA THR A 24 -19.64 12.81 16.40
C THR A 24 -18.36 13.08 17.19
N VAL A 25 -17.53 13.97 16.66
CA VAL A 25 -16.29 14.43 17.30
C VAL A 25 -16.11 15.93 17.15
N GLU A 26 -15.37 16.55 18.06
CA GLU A 26 -14.94 17.94 18.02
C GLU A 26 -13.41 17.99 17.94
N PRO A 27 -12.82 18.40 16.80
CA PRO A 27 -11.37 18.47 16.67
C PRO A 27 -10.80 19.60 17.52
N GLN A 28 -9.79 19.28 18.33
CA GLN A 28 -9.00 20.21 19.14
C GLN A 28 -7.60 20.27 18.53
N ARG A 29 -7.22 21.43 17.99
CA ARG A 29 -5.92 21.61 17.33
C ARG A 29 -4.78 21.40 18.33
N VAL A 30 -3.74 20.71 17.89
CA VAL A 30 -2.49 20.58 18.64
C VAL A 30 -1.49 21.57 18.06
N LEU A 31 -0.84 22.37 18.92
CA LEU A 31 0.18 23.34 18.51
C LEU A 31 1.50 22.62 18.21
N VAL A 32 1.58 21.98 17.05
CA VAL A 32 2.80 21.33 16.53
C VAL A 32 3.03 21.86 15.11
N PHE A 33 4.31 22.00 14.72
CA PHE A 33 4.67 22.34 13.34
C PHE A 33 4.01 21.36 12.37
N SER A 34 3.14 21.88 11.52
CA SER A 34 2.35 21.09 10.57
C SER A 34 2.10 21.91 9.31
N THR A 35 1.69 21.22 8.24
CA THR A 35 1.36 21.87 6.96
C THR A 35 -0.13 22.20 6.91
N ASP A 36 -0.54 23.21 6.16
CA ASP A 36 -1.98 23.50 5.99
C ASP A 36 -2.77 22.33 5.39
N LYS A 37 -2.08 21.41 4.71
CA LYS A 37 -2.65 20.23 4.08
C LYS A 37 -3.00 19.12 5.07
N VAL A 38 -2.24 18.99 6.17
CA VAL A 38 -2.35 17.92 7.16
C VAL A 38 -2.16 18.52 8.56
N GLN A 39 -3.22 18.51 9.35
CA GLN A 39 -3.26 19.19 10.65
C GLN A 39 -3.45 18.19 11.81
N PRO A 40 -2.54 18.15 12.80
CA PRO A 40 -2.69 17.27 13.96
C PRO A 40 -3.78 17.78 14.91
N VAL A 41 -4.67 16.87 15.30
CA VAL A 41 -5.80 17.17 16.20
C VAL A 41 -5.99 16.05 17.23
N ASN A 42 -6.49 16.42 18.39
CA ASN A 42 -7.17 15.51 19.30
C ASN A 42 -8.67 15.53 18.98
N LEU A 43 -9.32 14.38 18.94
CA LEU A 43 -10.75 14.29 18.64
C LEU A 43 -11.53 14.14 19.94
N LYS A 44 -12.15 15.22 20.41
CA LYS A 44 -12.99 15.21 21.62
C LYS A 44 -14.36 14.60 21.30
N THR A 45 -14.92 13.81 22.20
CA THR A 45 -16.26 13.24 22.06
C THR A 45 -16.84 12.89 23.43
N SER A 46 -18.16 12.92 23.56
CA SER A 46 -18.88 12.53 24.78
C SER A 46 -19.45 11.11 24.71
N VAL A 47 -19.24 10.39 23.61
CA VAL A 47 -19.76 9.03 23.44
C VAL A 47 -19.08 8.06 24.41
N ASN A 48 -19.87 7.14 24.97
CA ASN A 48 -19.33 6.01 25.71
C ASN A 48 -18.89 4.92 24.72
N HIS A 49 -17.62 4.98 24.30
CA HIS A 49 -17.03 4.02 23.36
C HIS A 49 -15.70 3.48 23.93
N PRO A 50 -15.34 2.20 23.74
CA PRO A 50 -14.14 1.60 24.36
C PRO A 50 -12.81 2.28 23.98
N ALA A 51 -12.78 2.93 22.82
CA ALA A 51 -11.62 3.72 22.37
C ALA A 51 -11.64 5.17 22.85
N VAL A 52 -12.55 5.58 23.74
CA VAL A 52 -12.60 6.95 24.28
C VAL A 52 -12.03 6.96 25.70
N GLU A 53 -11.07 7.84 25.94
CA GLU A 53 -10.41 8.04 27.23
C GLU A 53 -10.44 9.53 27.59
N ASN A 54 -10.91 9.84 28.80
CA ASN A 54 -11.00 11.23 29.29
C ASN A 54 -11.73 12.19 28.32
N GLY A 55 -12.73 11.68 27.60
CA GLY A 55 -13.50 12.46 26.61
C GLY A 55 -12.80 12.67 25.26
N TYR A 56 -11.70 11.96 24.99
CA TYR A 56 -10.99 12.01 23.72
C TYR A 56 -10.89 10.63 23.09
N LEU A 57 -10.99 10.57 21.78
CA LEU A 57 -10.79 9.35 21.03
C LEU A 57 -9.30 8.99 21.03
N ASN A 58 -8.98 7.77 21.42
CA ASN A 58 -7.65 7.17 21.35
C ASN A 58 -7.54 6.36 20.03
N GLY A 59 -6.72 6.85 19.10
CA GLY A 59 -6.57 6.24 17.77
C GLY A 59 -5.85 4.89 17.78
N GLU A 60 -4.97 4.62 18.74
CA GLU A 60 -4.32 3.33 18.90
C GLU A 60 -5.35 2.27 19.32
N LYS A 61 -6.14 2.56 20.36
CA LYS A 61 -7.23 1.66 20.79
C LYS A 61 -8.25 1.43 19.69
N LEU A 62 -8.63 2.48 18.96
CA LEU A 62 -9.56 2.35 17.85
C LEU A 62 -9.03 1.44 16.74
N THR A 63 -7.74 1.57 16.43
CA THR A 63 -7.04 0.71 15.46
C THR A 63 -7.00 -0.75 15.95
N GLN A 64 -6.68 -0.97 17.22
CA GLN A 64 -6.63 -2.32 17.81
C GLN A 64 -8.00 -3.01 17.76
N LEU A 65 -9.09 -2.30 18.07
CA LEU A 65 -10.45 -2.82 17.95
C LEU A 65 -10.76 -3.28 16.52
N PHE A 66 -10.40 -2.46 15.52
CA PHE A 66 -10.57 -2.83 14.11
C PHE A 66 -9.76 -4.09 13.75
N ILE A 67 -8.50 -4.16 14.17
CA ILE A 67 -7.63 -5.31 13.89
C ILE A 67 -8.17 -6.58 14.55
N TRP A 68 -8.69 -6.51 15.77
CA TRP A 68 -9.31 -7.65 16.44
C TRP A 68 -10.56 -8.15 15.70
N ASP A 69 -11.44 -7.24 15.30
CA ASP A 69 -12.63 -7.59 14.52
C ASP A 69 -12.24 -8.21 13.16
N LEU A 70 -11.24 -7.65 12.49
CA LEU A 70 -10.72 -8.16 11.22
C LEU A 70 -10.13 -9.57 11.38
N ASN A 71 -9.26 -9.78 12.37
CA ASN A 71 -8.70 -11.10 12.67
C ASN A 71 -9.80 -12.12 12.94
N ARG A 72 -10.81 -11.78 13.76
CA ARG A 72 -11.94 -12.67 14.04
C ARG A 72 -12.70 -13.05 12.77
N VAL A 73 -12.89 -12.11 11.83
CA VAL A 73 -13.54 -12.39 10.54
C VAL A 73 -12.67 -13.31 9.68
N ILE A 74 -11.36 -13.04 9.60
CA ILE A 74 -10.41 -13.83 8.82
C ILE A 74 -10.28 -15.25 9.37
N ASP A 75 -10.22 -15.42 10.68
CA ASP A 75 -10.19 -16.73 11.35
C ASP A 75 -11.44 -17.56 11.04
N ARG A 76 -12.61 -16.91 10.97
CA ARG A 76 -13.88 -17.56 10.58
C ARG A 76 -13.90 -17.99 9.12
N ILE A 77 -13.24 -17.24 8.23
CA ILE A 77 -13.07 -17.65 6.82
C ILE A 77 -12.15 -18.88 6.75
N SER A 78 -11.09 -18.90 7.56
CA SER A 78 -10.06 -19.95 7.68
C SER A 78 -9.27 -20.22 6.39
N LYS A 79 -9.94 -20.65 5.32
CA LYS A 79 -9.35 -20.95 4.01
C LYS A 79 -10.25 -20.48 2.87
N ILE A 80 -9.65 -19.92 1.82
CA ILE A 80 -10.34 -19.59 0.57
C ILE A 80 -9.96 -20.61 -0.49
N THR A 81 -10.94 -21.18 -1.17
CA THR A 81 -10.74 -22.02 -2.35
C THR A 81 -11.04 -21.20 -3.60
N CYS A 82 -10.06 -21.02 -4.46
CA CYS A 82 -10.23 -20.31 -5.74
C CYS A 82 -10.86 -21.22 -6.80
N SER A 83 -11.37 -20.62 -7.89
CA SER A 83 -11.91 -21.35 -9.05
C SER A 83 -10.90 -22.29 -9.72
N SER A 84 -9.61 -22.06 -9.51
CA SER A 84 -8.52 -22.94 -9.94
C SER A 84 -8.36 -24.21 -9.09
N GLY A 85 -9.10 -24.36 -7.99
CA GLY A 85 -8.94 -25.43 -7.00
C GLY A 85 -7.85 -25.18 -5.97
N LYS A 86 -7.08 -24.08 -6.10
CA LYS A 86 -6.08 -23.69 -5.10
C LYS A 86 -6.72 -23.24 -3.80
N ILE A 87 -6.10 -23.61 -2.69
CA ILE A 87 -6.57 -23.30 -1.35
C ILE A 87 -5.55 -22.39 -0.68
N TYR A 88 -6.01 -21.28 -0.13
CA TYR A 88 -5.18 -20.31 0.57
C TYR A 88 -5.63 -20.15 2.01
N LYS A 89 -4.67 -20.12 2.93
CA LYS A 89 -4.88 -19.58 4.28
C LYS A 89 -4.65 -18.08 4.25
N LEU A 90 -5.50 -17.34 4.97
CA LEU A 90 -5.37 -15.91 5.13
C LEU A 90 -4.66 -15.57 6.45
N ASP A 91 -3.81 -14.55 6.42
CA ASP A 91 -3.20 -13.94 7.61
C ASP A 91 -3.32 -12.41 7.51
N VAL A 92 -3.40 -11.73 8.67
CA VAL A 92 -3.47 -10.26 8.76
C VAL A 92 -2.22 -9.74 9.46
N ASP A 93 -1.58 -8.75 8.85
CA ASP A 93 -0.46 -8.02 9.43
C ASP A 93 -0.76 -6.51 9.41
N ASN A 94 -0.11 -5.75 10.30
CA ASN A 94 -0.23 -4.30 10.31
C ASN A 94 1.10 -3.60 10.63
N MET A 95 1.23 -2.36 10.14
CA MET A 95 2.38 -1.51 10.39
C MET A 95 1.93 -0.05 10.58
N ILE A 96 2.50 0.63 11.57
CA ILE A 96 2.30 2.08 11.73
C ILE A 96 3.27 2.79 10.79
N THR A 97 2.75 3.67 9.94
CA THR A 97 3.52 4.49 9.00
C THR A 97 3.28 5.97 9.28
N PRO A 98 4.12 6.89 8.77
CA PRO A 98 3.87 8.32 8.88
C PRO A 98 2.49 8.75 8.34
N GLY A 99 1.99 8.06 7.30
CA GLY A 99 0.69 8.34 6.66
C GLY A 99 -0.53 7.70 7.34
N GLY A 100 -0.32 6.84 8.34
CA GLY A 100 -1.38 6.14 9.06
C GLY A 100 -1.06 4.67 9.31
N VAL A 101 -2.07 3.92 9.74
CA VAL A 101 -1.94 2.47 9.96
C VAL A 101 -2.19 1.74 8.65
N LEU A 102 -1.15 1.05 8.16
CA LEU A 102 -1.20 0.16 7.01
C LEU A 102 -1.60 -1.24 7.48
N ILE A 103 -2.62 -1.80 6.84
CA ILE A 103 -3.11 -3.17 7.06
C ILE A 103 -2.84 -4.00 5.82
N ASN A 104 -2.33 -5.20 6.02
CA ASN A 104 -2.06 -6.18 4.99
C ASN A 104 -2.87 -7.44 5.27
N ILE A 105 -3.61 -7.92 4.26
CA ILE A 105 -4.23 -9.25 4.27
C ILE A 105 -3.49 -10.09 3.24
N SER A 106 -2.81 -11.13 3.72
CA SER A 106 -1.99 -12.00 2.89
C SER A 106 -2.64 -13.38 2.72
N ALA A 107 -2.46 -13.99 1.55
CA ALA A 107 -2.95 -15.32 1.24
C ALA A 107 -1.76 -16.24 0.91
N LYS A 108 -1.62 -17.33 1.67
CA LYS A 108 -0.53 -18.32 1.55
C LYS A 108 -1.10 -19.68 1.17
N GLU A 109 -0.52 -20.32 0.16
CA GLU A 109 -0.94 -21.66 -0.27
C GLU A 109 -0.39 -22.71 0.72
N ASN A 110 0.82 -22.47 1.23
CA ASN A 110 1.46 -23.28 2.27
C ASN A 110 1.90 -22.42 3.47
N ALA A 111 1.75 -22.94 4.69
CA ALA A 111 2.11 -22.22 5.91
C ALA A 111 3.61 -21.88 6.01
N TYR A 112 4.46 -22.64 5.31
CA TYR A 112 5.91 -22.46 5.27
C TYR A 112 6.38 -21.58 4.10
N GLU A 113 5.47 -21.01 3.31
CA GLU A 113 5.85 -20.03 2.30
C GLU A 113 6.41 -18.79 2.99
N GLU A 114 7.70 -18.53 2.77
CA GLU A 114 8.39 -17.33 3.24
C GLU A 114 7.71 -16.05 2.73
N TYR A 115 7.01 -16.15 1.58
CA TYR A 115 6.33 -15.03 0.98
C TYR A 115 4.91 -15.37 0.51
N PRO A 116 3.92 -14.50 0.75
CA PRO A 116 2.54 -14.77 0.37
C PRO A 116 2.33 -14.74 -1.14
N SER A 117 1.43 -15.60 -1.60
CA SER A 117 1.03 -15.70 -3.01
C SER A 117 0.18 -14.49 -3.45
N ILE A 118 -0.60 -13.92 -2.53
CA ILE A 118 -1.43 -12.73 -2.76
C ILE A 118 -1.33 -11.82 -1.54
N CYS A 119 -1.24 -10.50 -1.75
CA CYS A 119 -1.28 -9.50 -0.70
C CYS A 119 -2.30 -8.41 -1.07
N TYR A 120 -3.08 -7.97 -0.09
CA TYR A 120 -4.01 -6.85 -0.17
C TYR A 120 -3.63 -5.82 0.89
N GLU A 121 -3.39 -4.58 0.47
CA GLU A 121 -2.86 -3.53 1.35
C GLU A 121 -3.78 -2.30 1.35
N PHE A 122 -4.06 -1.75 2.53
CA PHE A 122 -4.85 -0.51 2.67
C PHE A 122 -4.48 0.27 3.92
N LEU A 123 -4.61 1.60 3.83
CA LEU A 123 -4.49 2.49 4.99
C LEU A 123 -5.87 2.67 5.66
N ILE A 124 -5.91 2.79 6.98
CA ILE A 124 -7.16 3.12 7.67
C ILE A 124 -7.37 4.63 7.69
N SER A 125 -8.58 5.06 7.34
CA SER A 125 -9.05 6.42 7.58
C SER A 125 -10.42 6.44 8.23
N TYR A 126 -10.75 7.53 8.90
CA TYR A 126 -11.95 7.71 9.68
C TYR A 126 -12.73 8.91 9.16
N ILE A 127 -14.05 8.77 9.03
CA ILE A 127 -14.97 9.89 8.84
C ILE A 127 -16.03 9.88 9.93
N PHE A 128 -16.44 11.07 10.34
CA PHE A 128 -17.39 11.30 11.41
C PHE A 128 -18.60 12.09 10.89
N PRO A 129 -19.83 11.86 11.39
CA PRO A 129 -21.03 12.42 10.80
C PRO A 129 -21.10 13.95 10.80
N ASN A 130 -20.45 14.61 11.76
CA ASN A 130 -20.44 16.06 11.91
C ASN A 130 -19.17 16.74 11.34
N GLN A 131 -18.31 15.99 10.66
CA GLN A 131 -17.07 16.51 10.10
C GLN A 131 -17.06 16.30 8.59
N SER A 132 -16.62 17.30 7.85
CA SER A 132 -16.41 17.22 6.39
C SER A 132 -15.04 16.66 6.01
N PHE A 133 -14.13 16.54 6.98
CA PHE A 133 -12.77 16.07 6.79
C PHE A 133 -12.63 14.57 7.03
N CYS A 134 -11.59 14.01 6.40
CA CYS A 134 -11.11 12.67 6.67
C CYS A 134 -9.98 12.72 7.70
N TYR A 135 -9.88 11.70 8.54
CA TYR A 135 -8.85 11.61 9.58
C TYR A 135 -8.04 10.32 9.42
N THR A 136 -6.73 10.39 9.55
CA THR A 136 -5.88 9.21 9.77
C THR A 136 -5.27 9.29 11.16
N PHE A 137 -4.78 8.18 11.70
CA PHE A 137 -4.07 8.19 12.97
C PHE A 137 -2.62 7.78 12.74
N SER A 138 -1.68 8.62 13.15
CA SER A 138 -0.25 8.33 13.13
C SER A 138 0.40 8.78 14.43
N SER A 139 1.18 7.88 15.02
CA SER A 139 1.89 8.06 16.28
C SER A 139 0.95 8.42 17.44
N ASN A 140 0.69 9.71 17.65
CA ASN A 140 0.06 10.24 18.86
C ASN A 140 -1.23 11.03 18.59
N PHE A 141 -1.48 11.45 17.34
CA PHE A 141 -2.57 12.36 17.01
C PHE A 141 -3.34 11.88 15.80
N PHE A 142 -4.60 12.32 15.70
CA PHE A 142 -5.30 12.24 14.44
C PHE A 142 -4.78 13.32 13.50
N GLN A 143 -4.61 12.96 12.24
CA GLN A 143 -4.24 13.87 11.17
C GLN A 143 -5.51 14.22 10.40
N GLN A 144 -5.94 15.47 10.50
CA GLN A 144 -7.03 15.98 9.66
C GLN A 144 -6.50 16.24 8.25
N ILE A 145 -7.08 15.56 7.27
CA ILE A 145 -6.68 15.60 5.87
C ILE A 145 -7.58 16.59 5.12
N SER A 146 -6.97 17.59 4.50
CA SER A 146 -7.67 18.53 3.62
C SER A 146 -8.08 17.89 2.29
N ALA A 147 -9.05 18.48 1.58
CA ALA A 147 -9.46 18.00 0.26
C ALA A 147 -8.29 18.01 -0.75
N ALA A 148 -7.43 19.02 -0.70
CA ALA A 148 -6.22 19.08 -1.54
C ALA A 148 -5.25 17.94 -1.24
N ALA A 149 -5.03 17.63 0.04
CA ALA A 149 -4.20 16.50 0.45
C ALA A 149 -4.79 15.15 -0.02
N GLU A 150 -6.11 15.00 0.00
CA GLU A 150 -6.76 13.78 -0.52
C GLU A 150 -6.54 13.62 -2.04
N VAL A 151 -6.52 14.72 -2.80
CA VAL A 151 -6.17 14.68 -4.23
C VAL A 151 -4.70 14.26 -4.42
N ASP A 152 -3.79 14.85 -3.65
CA ASP A 152 -2.36 14.51 -3.71
C ASP A 152 -2.13 13.01 -3.41
N PHE A 153 -2.79 12.49 -2.37
CA PHE A 153 -2.68 11.06 -2.02
C PHE A 153 -3.21 10.13 -3.12
N LYS A 154 -4.25 10.54 -3.86
CA LYS A 154 -4.78 9.75 -4.99
C LYS A 154 -3.80 9.73 -6.17
N GLU A 155 -3.18 10.86 -6.49
CA GLU A 155 -2.17 10.91 -7.56
C GLU A 155 -0.92 10.10 -7.17
N ILE A 156 -0.45 10.23 -5.92
CA ILE A 156 0.64 9.40 -5.39
C ILE A 156 0.31 7.90 -5.50
N ALA A 157 -0.88 7.50 -5.04
CA ALA A 157 -1.32 6.10 -5.10
C ALA A 157 -1.34 5.56 -6.54
N LYS A 158 -1.77 6.38 -7.50
CA LYS A 158 -1.79 6.04 -8.92
C LYS A 158 -0.37 5.83 -9.47
N VAL A 159 0.55 6.75 -9.19
CA VAL A 159 1.96 6.65 -9.60
C VAL A 159 2.60 5.40 -9.01
N VAL A 160 2.46 5.18 -7.70
CA VAL A 160 2.97 3.98 -7.01
C VAL A 160 2.41 2.70 -7.63
N ASN A 161 1.11 2.68 -7.95
CA ASN A 161 0.49 1.52 -8.58
C ASN A 161 1.04 1.25 -9.99
N ILE A 162 1.31 2.29 -10.79
CA ILE A 162 1.94 2.13 -12.10
C ILE A 162 3.34 1.56 -11.96
N VAL A 163 4.15 2.09 -11.04
CA VAL A 163 5.51 1.56 -10.80
C VAL A 163 5.45 0.12 -10.28
N LYS A 164 4.49 -0.23 -9.40
CA LYS A 164 4.15 -1.61 -8.97
C LYS A 164 3.95 -2.54 -10.15
N VAL A 165 3.06 -2.16 -11.07
CA VAL A 165 2.75 -2.97 -12.26
C VAL A 165 3.98 -3.13 -13.15
N LEU A 166 4.70 -2.03 -13.44
CA LEU A 166 5.86 -2.06 -14.34
C LEU A 166 7.00 -2.89 -13.76
N LEU A 167 7.33 -2.71 -12.48
CA LEU A 167 8.37 -3.45 -11.81
C LEU A 167 8.03 -4.95 -11.71
N HIS A 168 6.80 -5.27 -11.33
CA HIS A 168 6.33 -6.66 -11.30
C HIS A 168 6.38 -7.29 -12.70
N THR A 169 5.99 -6.56 -13.74
CA THR A 169 6.07 -7.05 -15.14
C THR A 169 7.49 -7.32 -15.57
N LEU A 170 8.43 -6.44 -15.23
CA LEU A 170 9.84 -6.57 -15.54
C LEU A 170 10.50 -7.73 -14.78
N VAL A 171 10.26 -7.81 -13.46
CA VAL A 171 10.92 -8.80 -12.59
C VAL A 171 10.37 -10.21 -12.82
N ASN A 172 9.07 -10.37 -13.11
CA ASN A 172 8.46 -11.69 -13.35
C ASN A 172 8.95 -12.40 -14.61
N GLN A 173 9.71 -11.73 -15.47
CA GLN A 173 10.38 -12.39 -16.59
C GLN A 173 11.56 -13.24 -16.15
N TYR A 174 12.13 -12.89 -15.00
CA TYR A 174 13.45 -13.35 -14.60
C TYR A 174 13.39 -14.13 -13.30
N THR A 175 12.43 -13.83 -12.41
CA THR A 175 12.21 -14.54 -11.15
C THR A 175 10.76 -14.43 -10.70
N LYS A 176 10.32 -15.29 -9.77
CA LYS A 176 9.10 -15.03 -8.98
C LYS A 176 9.50 -14.20 -7.75
N ILE A 177 9.60 -12.88 -7.89
CA ILE A 177 9.70 -12.03 -6.70
C ILE A 177 8.33 -12.04 -6.03
N SER A 178 8.31 -12.17 -4.72
CA SER A 178 7.05 -12.12 -4.02
C SER A 178 6.49 -10.69 -3.97
N PRO A 179 5.16 -10.52 -3.92
CA PRO A 179 4.53 -9.22 -3.65
C PRO A 179 5.11 -8.51 -2.41
N TYR A 180 5.55 -9.27 -1.41
CA TYR A 180 6.15 -8.75 -0.18
C TYR A 180 7.59 -8.22 -0.36
N GLY A 181 8.40 -8.85 -1.23
CA GLY A 181 9.71 -8.32 -1.60
C GLY A 181 9.61 -6.96 -2.30
N LEU A 182 8.60 -6.81 -3.15
CA LEU A 182 8.27 -5.54 -3.81
C LEU A 182 7.79 -4.48 -2.82
N LEU A 183 6.98 -4.84 -1.82
CA LEU A 183 6.51 -3.90 -0.78
C LEU A 183 7.67 -3.20 -0.05
N LYS A 184 8.73 -3.91 0.31
CA LYS A 184 9.90 -3.31 0.97
C LYS A 184 10.60 -2.29 0.08
N VAL A 185 10.68 -2.57 -1.21
CA VAL A 185 11.23 -1.67 -2.22
C VAL A 185 10.39 -0.40 -2.36
N TYR A 186 9.06 -0.51 -2.32
CA TYR A 186 8.18 0.68 -2.33
C TYR A 186 8.29 1.52 -1.07
N ASN A 187 8.40 0.89 0.11
CA ASN A 187 8.48 1.62 1.37
C ASN A 187 9.81 2.37 1.55
N SER A 188 10.87 2.01 0.81
CA SER A 188 12.15 2.70 0.84
C SER A 188 12.31 3.80 -0.22
N MET A 189 11.35 3.93 -1.14
CA MET A 189 11.39 4.96 -2.19
C MET A 189 10.94 6.32 -1.70
N LYS A 190 11.56 7.36 -2.29
CA LYS A 190 10.94 8.68 -2.32
C LYS A 190 9.94 8.71 -3.47
N ILE A 191 8.70 9.09 -3.16
CA ILE A 191 7.66 9.18 -4.16
C ILE A 191 7.75 10.54 -4.85
N GLU A 192 8.26 10.55 -6.09
CA GLU A 192 8.27 11.70 -6.99
C GLU A 192 7.21 11.61 -8.10
N SER A 193 6.92 12.67 -8.85
CA SER A 193 5.90 12.61 -9.90
C SER A 193 6.34 11.85 -11.17
N GLU A 194 7.65 11.66 -11.37
CA GLU A 194 8.18 11.08 -12.61
C GLU A 194 8.30 9.55 -12.51
N ILE A 195 7.37 8.84 -13.16
CA ILE A 195 7.29 7.36 -13.16
C ILE A 195 8.59 6.70 -13.65
N GLY A 196 9.24 7.27 -14.67
CA GLY A 196 10.46 6.73 -15.27
C GLY A 196 11.62 6.68 -14.28
N SER A 197 11.92 7.83 -13.66
CA SER A 197 12.93 7.91 -12.60
C SER A 197 12.60 7.03 -11.39
N GLN A 198 11.35 7.01 -10.90
CA GLN A 198 10.97 6.11 -9.81
C GLN A 198 11.19 4.63 -10.14
N LEU A 199 10.85 4.21 -11.36
CA LEU A 199 11.06 2.83 -11.80
C LEU A 199 12.55 2.50 -11.86
N LEU A 200 13.39 3.42 -12.33
CA LEU A 200 14.84 3.22 -12.36
C LEU A 200 15.46 3.15 -10.97
N GLU A 201 14.96 3.92 -10.01
CA GLU A 201 15.37 3.81 -8.60
C GLU A 201 14.90 2.49 -7.95
N ALA A 202 13.79 1.93 -8.43
CA ALA A 202 13.22 0.69 -7.93
C ALA A 202 14.02 -0.56 -8.24
N ILE A 203 14.52 -0.63 -9.47
CA ILE A 203 15.11 -1.85 -9.99
C ILE A 203 16.35 -2.28 -9.18
N PRO A 204 17.30 -1.37 -8.83
CA PRO A 204 18.44 -1.71 -7.99
C PRO A 204 18.05 -2.27 -6.62
N LEU A 205 16.97 -1.77 -6.02
CA LEU A 205 16.50 -2.22 -4.72
C LEU A 205 15.93 -3.65 -4.76
N CYS A 206 15.49 -4.13 -5.93
CA CYS A 206 15.03 -5.51 -6.11
C CYS A 206 16.19 -6.51 -6.23
N ILE A 207 17.31 -6.12 -6.83
CA ILE A 207 18.42 -7.01 -7.20
C ILE A 207 18.92 -7.90 -6.04
N PRO A 208 19.14 -7.39 -4.81
CA PRO A 208 19.61 -8.21 -3.69
C PRO A 208 18.63 -9.31 -3.26
N HIS A 209 17.35 -9.19 -3.63
CA HIS A 209 16.29 -10.12 -3.24
C HIS A 209 16.06 -11.21 -4.29
N LEU A 210 16.85 -11.24 -5.37
CA LEU A 210 16.67 -12.17 -6.49
C LEU A 210 17.68 -13.31 -6.46
N GLN A 211 17.20 -14.55 -6.58
CA GLN A 211 18.05 -15.73 -6.75
C GLN A 211 18.80 -15.72 -8.09
N ASN A 212 18.22 -15.12 -9.14
CA ASN A 212 18.86 -14.93 -10.44
C ASN A 212 18.65 -13.49 -10.94
N SER A 213 19.59 -12.62 -10.60
CA SER A 213 19.50 -11.18 -10.89
C SER A 213 20.06 -10.75 -12.26
N GLY A 214 20.86 -11.59 -12.91
CA GLY A 214 21.59 -11.25 -14.14
C GLY A 214 20.71 -10.66 -15.25
N PRO A 215 19.55 -11.26 -15.57
CA PRO A 215 18.65 -10.71 -16.58
C PRO A 215 18.05 -9.34 -16.21
N LEU A 216 17.71 -9.12 -14.93
CA LEU A 216 17.21 -7.82 -14.46
C LEU A 216 18.31 -6.76 -14.50
N ILE A 217 19.55 -7.11 -14.16
CA ILE A 217 20.71 -6.22 -14.29
C ILE A 217 20.90 -5.79 -15.75
N SER A 218 20.77 -6.73 -16.70
CA SER A 218 20.86 -6.43 -18.13
C SER A 218 19.74 -5.49 -18.58
N ALA A 219 18.50 -5.76 -18.18
CA ALA A 219 17.36 -4.92 -18.48
C ALA A 219 17.51 -3.50 -17.89
N TYR A 220 18.01 -3.40 -16.65
CA TYR A 220 18.32 -2.12 -15.99
C TYR A 220 19.36 -1.31 -16.77
N GLY A 221 20.45 -1.95 -17.19
CA GLY A 221 21.48 -1.31 -18.01
C GLY A 221 20.93 -0.75 -19.32
N LYS A 222 20.05 -1.49 -20.00
CA LYS A 222 19.37 -0.99 -21.21
C LYS A 222 18.46 0.20 -20.91
N LEU A 223 17.66 0.14 -19.84
CA LEU A 223 16.79 1.27 -19.45
C LEU A 223 17.58 2.54 -19.12
N LEU A 224 18.77 2.41 -18.51
CA LEU A 224 19.67 3.55 -18.27
C LEU A 224 20.20 4.16 -19.58
N GLN A 225 20.55 3.33 -20.56
CA GLN A 225 20.97 3.80 -21.89
C GLN A 225 19.83 4.52 -22.62
N LEU A 226 18.61 3.98 -22.53
CA LEU A 226 17.41 4.62 -23.11
C LEU A 226 17.10 5.96 -22.44
N LYS A 227 17.30 6.10 -21.12
CA LYS A 227 17.12 7.37 -20.41
C LYS A 227 18.09 8.47 -20.90
N GLN A 228 19.26 8.08 -21.39
CA GLN A 228 20.27 9.01 -21.94
C GLN A 228 20.07 9.31 -23.43
N SER A 229 19.13 8.63 -24.10
CA SER A 229 18.91 8.74 -25.53
C SER A 229 17.84 9.79 -25.84
N ASP A 230 18.04 10.58 -26.89
CA ASP A 230 17.09 11.62 -27.32
C ASP A 230 15.81 11.06 -27.96
N SER A 231 15.82 9.77 -28.32
CA SER A 231 14.70 9.06 -28.91
C SER A 231 14.77 7.58 -28.56
N VAL A 232 13.63 7.00 -28.19
CA VAL A 232 13.48 5.59 -27.83
C VAL A 232 12.47 4.94 -28.76
N GLN A 233 12.85 3.85 -29.43
CA GLN A 233 11.90 3.08 -30.23
C GLN A 233 10.96 2.31 -29.30
N LEU A 234 9.65 2.43 -29.51
CA LEU A 234 8.65 1.74 -28.70
C LEU A 234 8.81 0.21 -28.75
N THR A 235 9.28 -0.33 -29.88
CA THR A 235 9.59 -1.76 -30.06
C THR A 235 10.69 -2.22 -29.11
N GLU A 236 11.77 -1.45 -28.98
CA GLU A 236 12.88 -1.74 -28.09
C GLU A 236 12.45 -1.69 -26.61
N LEU A 237 11.64 -0.68 -26.24
CA LEU A 237 11.08 -0.60 -24.90
C LEU A 237 10.18 -1.79 -24.58
N LYS A 238 9.29 -2.16 -25.52
CA LYS A 238 8.41 -3.32 -25.38
C LYS A 238 9.19 -4.62 -25.18
N GLU A 239 10.29 -4.81 -25.90
CA GLU A 239 11.17 -5.98 -25.73
C GLU A 239 11.79 -6.07 -24.33
N ILE A 240 12.20 -4.94 -23.74
CA ILE A 240 12.71 -4.89 -22.35
C ILE A 240 11.62 -5.34 -21.37
N PHE A 241 10.37 -4.92 -21.60
CA PHE A 241 9.22 -5.36 -20.82
C PHE A 241 8.62 -6.68 -21.33
N GLY A 242 9.30 -7.41 -22.23
CA GLY A 242 8.87 -8.71 -22.78
C GLY A 242 7.48 -8.70 -23.41
N LEU A 243 7.01 -7.52 -23.81
CA LEU A 243 5.78 -7.30 -24.55
C LEU A 243 6.13 -7.46 -26.04
N LYS A 244 5.50 -8.41 -26.72
CA LYS A 244 5.58 -8.54 -28.19
C LYS A 244 4.32 -7.93 -28.81
#